data_AF-A0A949X8U3-F1
#
_entry.id   AF-A0A949X8U3-F1
#
_cell.length_a   1.000
_cell.length_b   1.000
_cell.length_c   1.000
_cell.angle_alpha   90.00
_cell.angle_beta   90.00
_cell.angle_gamma   90.00
#
_symmetry.space_group_name_H-M   'P 1'
#
loop_
_entity.id
_entity.type
_entity.pdbx_description
1 polymer ?
#
loop_
_entity_poly.entity_id
_entity_poly.type
_entity_poly.pdbx_seq_one_letter_code
_entity_poly.pdbx_strand_id
1 'polypeptide(L)'
;MVVLCFALHVAAIAVFHFYRFRAEDNHFGYGWEMGRIGQAIALGEGFSSPYGGSTGPTAWEPPLYPYLIGGVFKLFGIYSDTSAWVLLSINSVFTALTCIPIFLIARRTMGEKVAFWSAWIWALLPYAMYWSVHWVWDTTLAPLLLSLVFFVTLKLENWPDWKGWVLFGLLWGICGLCNPSMLSFLPFSGLWGWRRRRKRNLP
;
A
#
# COMPACT_ATOMS: atom_id res chain seq x y z
N MET A 1 -1.47 -2.41 19.65
CA MET A 1 -2.09 -3.00 18.45
C MET A 1 -1.21 -2.89 17.21
N VAL A 2 -0.92 -1.69 16.68
CA VAL A 2 -0.02 -1.50 15.50
C VAL A 2 1.33 -2.20 15.68
N VAL A 3 2.02 -1.92 16.81
CA VAL A 3 3.31 -2.54 17.13
C VAL A 3 3.22 -4.06 17.22
N LEU A 4 2.14 -4.58 17.81
CA LEU A 4 1.93 -6.02 17.93
C LEU A 4 1.68 -6.68 16.57
N CYS A 5 0.84 -6.07 15.72
CA CYS A 5 0.59 -6.53 14.35
C CYS A 5 1.90 -6.63 13.57
N PHE A 6 2.69 -5.54 13.58
CA PHE A 6 4.00 -5.52 12.93
C PHE A 6 4.96 -6.59 13.49
N ALA A 7 5.06 -6.70 14.83
CA ALA A 7 5.93 -7.67 15.46
C ALA A 7 5.54 -9.13 15.12
N LEU A 8 4.23 -9.44 15.09
CA LEU A 8 3.74 -10.76 14.69
C LEU A 8 4.09 -11.08 13.24
N HIS A 9 3.95 -10.11 12.34
CA HIS A 9 4.26 -10.31 10.92
C HIS A 9 5.76 -10.53 10.70
N VAL A 10 6.63 -9.70 11.32
CA VAL A 10 8.09 -9.88 11.24
C VAL A 10 8.51 -11.20 11.87
N ALA A 11 7.93 -11.59 13.00
CA ALA A 11 8.17 -12.88 13.60
C ALA A 11 7.74 -14.03 12.67
N ALA A 12 6.61 -13.92 11.98
CA ALA A 12 6.18 -14.91 11.01
C ALA A 12 7.15 -15.02 9.82
N ILE A 13 7.61 -13.88 9.27
CA ILE A 13 8.65 -13.87 8.22
C ILE A 13 9.91 -14.61 8.70
N ALA A 14 10.33 -14.39 9.94
CA ALA A 14 11.48 -15.05 10.56
C ALA A 14 11.29 -16.57 10.69
N VAL A 15 10.23 -16.98 11.39
CA VAL A 15 9.98 -18.37 11.78
C VAL A 15 9.74 -19.25 10.56
N PHE A 16 8.96 -18.76 9.60
CA PHE A 16 8.60 -19.53 8.41
C PHE A 16 9.50 -19.28 7.20
N HIS A 17 10.52 -18.43 7.34
CA HIS A 17 11.50 -18.15 6.29
C HIS A 17 10.88 -17.63 4.98
N PHE A 18 9.80 -16.85 5.06
CA PHE A 18 9.10 -16.36 3.87
C PHE A 18 9.92 -15.41 2.99
N TYR A 19 11.06 -14.92 3.49
CA TYR A 19 12.02 -14.15 2.72
C TYR A 19 12.80 -15.00 1.69
N ARG A 20 12.74 -16.33 1.76
CA ARG A 20 13.43 -17.22 0.81
C ARG A 20 12.55 -17.47 -0.41
N PHE A 21 12.72 -16.64 -1.43
CA PHE A 21 12.07 -16.83 -2.72
C PHE A 21 12.78 -17.91 -3.55
N ARG A 22 12.02 -18.66 -4.34
CA ARG A 22 12.60 -19.62 -5.30
C ARG A 22 13.28 -18.87 -6.43
N ALA A 23 14.45 -19.37 -6.85
CA ALA A 23 15.20 -18.84 -7.99
C ALA A 23 14.70 -19.35 -9.36
N GLU A 24 13.63 -20.13 -9.38
CA GLU A 24 12.97 -20.64 -10.60
C GLU A 24 12.60 -19.49 -11.54
N ASP A 25 12.61 -19.77 -12.85
CA ASP A 25 12.32 -18.80 -13.92
C ASP A 25 13.08 -17.47 -13.78
N ASN A 26 14.36 -17.57 -13.41
CA ASN A 26 15.24 -16.42 -13.18
C ASN A 26 14.66 -15.45 -12.14
N HIS A 27 14.18 -15.97 -11.01
CA HIS A 27 13.56 -15.22 -9.90
C HIS A 27 12.23 -14.53 -10.24
N PHE A 28 11.51 -14.96 -11.28
CA PHE A 28 10.26 -14.28 -11.66
C PHE A 28 9.20 -14.27 -10.54
N GLY A 29 9.10 -15.33 -9.74
CA GLY A 29 8.20 -15.36 -8.59
C GLY A 29 8.52 -14.34 -7.49
N TYR A 30 9.68 -13.69 -7.55
CA TYR A 30 10.04 -12.61 -6.65
C TYR A 30 9.48 -11.28 -7.17
N GLY A 31 8.18 -11.07 -6.94
CA GLY A 31 7.48 -9.83 -7.27
C GLY A 31 7.09 -9.68 -8.74
N TRP A 32 7.18 -10.75 -9.55
CA TRP A 32 6.76 -10.82 -10.96
C TRP A 32 7.20 -9.58 -11.77
N GLU A 33 6.27 -8.93 -12.46
CA GLU A 33 6.54 -7.77 -13.29
C GLU A 33 7.04 -6.57 -12.47
N MET A 34 6.49 -6.34 -11.26
CA MET A 34 6.98 -5.29 -10.36
C MET A 34 8.43 -5.53 -9.94
N GLY A 35 8.80 -6.78 -9.69
CA GLY A 35 10.15 -7.22 -9.36
C GLY A 35 11.12 -7.01 -10.52
N ARG A 36 10.71 -7.37 -11.73
CA ARG A 36 11.50 -7.16 -12.97
C ARG A 36 11.74 -5.68 -13.27
N ILE A 37 10.69 -4.87 -13.18
CA ILE A 37 10.82 -3.42 -13.33
C ILE A 37 11.73 -2.85 -12.22
N GLY A 38 11.59 -3.33 -10.98
CA GLY A 38 12.47 -2.98 -9.87
C GLY A 38 13.94 -3.31 -10.13
N GLN A 39 14.22 -4.48 -10.71
CA GLN A 39 15.58 -4.86 -11.15
C GLN A 39 16.11 -3.89 -12.20
N ALA A 40 15.35 -3.58 -13.25
CA ALA A 40 15.76 -2.65 -14.30
C ALA A 40 16.08 -1.25 -13.74
N ILE A 41 15.23 -0.76 -12.82
CA ILE A 41 15.46 0.51 -12.10
C ILE A 41 16.77 0.45 -11.29
N ALA A 42 17.01 -0.64 -10.56
CA ALA A 42 18.21 -0.81 -9.74
C ALA A 42 19.50 -0.85 -10.59
N LEU A 43 19.43 -1.44 -11.78
CA LEU A 43 20.52 -1.51 -12.76
C LEU A 43 20.74 -0.20 -13.55
N GLY A 44 19.83 0.77 -13.43
CA GLY A 44 19.91 2.04 -14.15
C GLY A 44 19.34 1.99 -15.58
N GLU A 45 18.58 0.95 -15.90
CA GLU A 45 17.93 0.74 -17.21
C GLU A 45 16.57 1.46 -17.33
N GLY A 46 16.17 2.19 -16.28
CA GLY A 46 14.91 2.91 -16.21
C GLY A 46 13.70 2.04 -15.92
N PHE A 47 12.51 2.56 -16.21
CA PHE A 47 11.24 1.86 -15.99
C PHE A 47 10.93 0.97 -17.21
N SER A 48 11.41 -0.28 -17.20
CA SER A 48 11.47 -1.14 -18.39
C SER A 48 11.38 -2.64 -18.06
N SER A 49 11.30 -3.46 -19.10
CA SER A 49 11.55 -4.91 -19.06
C SER A 49 10.72 -5.75 -18.07
N PRO A 50 9.37 -5.64 -18.03
CA PRO A 50 8.52 -6.33 -17.05
C PRO A 50 8.55 -7.86 -17.14
N TYR A 51 8.93 -8.43 -18.28
CA TYR A 51 8.93 -9.88 -18.52
C TYR A 51 10.33 -10.50 -18.55
N GLY A 52 11.36 -9.74 -18.16
CA GLY A 52 12.76 -10.16 -18.27
C GLY A 52 13.34 -9.97 -19.68
N GLY A 53 14.67 -10.06 -19.77
CA GLY A 53 15.40 -9.65 -20.97
C GLY A 53 15.33 -8.14 -21.22
N SER A 54 15.56 -7.70 -22.45
CA SER A 54 15.46 -6.29 -22.84
C SER A 54 14.24 -6.08 -23.73
N THR A 55 13.06 -5.90 -23.11
CA THR A 55 11.81 -5.62 -23.85
C THR A 55 11.57 -4.11 -24.02
N GLY A 56 12.46 -3.26 -23.50
CA GLY A 56 12.36 -1.81 -23.58
C GLY A 56 11.45 -1.17 -22.51
N PRO A 57 11.21 0.15 -22.62
CA PRO A 57 10.37 0.92 -21.69
C PRO A 57 8.96 0.34 -21.54
N THR A 58 8.37 0.45 -20.35
CA THR A 58 7.05 -0.13 -20.05
C THR A 58 6.10 0.84 -19.35
N ALA A 59 4.80 0.57 -19.50
CA ALA A 59 3.72 1.16 -18.70
C ALA A 59 2.83 0.06 -18.10
N TRP A 60 3.37 -1.15 -17.93
CA TRP A 60 2.64 -2.33 -17.49
C TRP A 60 2.13 -2.20 -16.05
N GLU A 61 3.01 -1.78 -15.12
CA GLU A 61 2.67 -1.58 -13.71
C GLU A 61 2.61 -0.09 -13.33
N PRO A 62 1.78 0.27 -12.33
CA PRO A 62 1.84 1.58 -11.69
C PRO A 62 3.20 1.79 -11.03
N PRO A 63 3.78 3.00 -11.06
CA PRO A 63 5.19 3.19 -10.78
C PRO A 63 5.59 3.08 -9.30
N LEU A 64 4.67 3.32 -8.36
CA LEU A 64 5.03 3.58 -6.97
C LEU A 64 5.69 2.37 -6.27
N TYR A 65 5.14 1.17 -6.45
CA TYR A 65 5.68 -0.04 -5.82
C TYR A 65 6.93 -0.59 -6.55
N PRO A 66 7.02 -0.61 -7.90
CA PRO A 66 8.26 -0.93 -8.60
C PRO A 66 9.45 -0.04 -8.22
N TYR A 67 9.25 1.28 -8.04
CA TYR A 67 10.32 2.17 -7.56
C TYR A 67 10.75 1.85 -6.12
N LEU A 68 9.82 1.45 -5.25
CA LEU A 68 10.13 0.96 -3.90
C LEU A 68 11.01 -0.29 -3.97
N ILE A 69 10.63 -1.27 -4.81
CA ILE A 69 11.43 -2.48 -5.04
C ILE A 69 12.82 -2.13 -5.57
N GLY A 70 12.91 -1.30 -6.61
CA GLY A 70 14.19 -0.91 -7.20
C GLY A 70 15.11 -0.19 -6.22
N GLY A 71 14.55 0.65 -5.34
CA GLY A 71 15.30 1.28 -4.24
C GLY A 71 15.86 0.25 -3.26
N VAL A 72 15.06 -0.74 -2.85
CA VAL A 72 15.52 -1.82 -1.96
C VAL A 72 16.58 -2.69 -2.65
N PHE A 73 16.35 -3.11 -3.89
CA PHE A 73 17.30 -3.90 -4.67
C PHE A 73 18.65 -3.20 -4.84
N LYS A 74 18.64 -1.88 -5.07
CA LYS A 74 19.86 -1.08 -5.18
C LYS A 74 20.67 -1.03 -3.89
N LEU A 75 20.02 -1.07 -2.73
CA LEU A 75 20.68 -0.97 -1.42
C LEU A 75 21.07 -2.33 -0.84
N PHE A 76 20.27 -3.36 -1.05
CA PHE A 76 20.38 -4.66 -0.36
C PHE A 76 20.64 -5.84 -1.31
N GLY A 77 20.76 -5.60 -2.60
CA GLY A 77 21.05 -6.59 -3.64
C GLY A 77 19.79 -7.05 -4.38
N ILE A 78 19.88 -7.14 -5.71
CA ILE A 78 18.78 -7.59 -6.57
C ILE A 78 18.46 -9.04 -6.25
N TYR A 79 17.18 -9.32 -5.96
CA TYR A 79 16.65 -10.66 -5.64
C TYR A 79 17.36 -11.38 -4.47
N SER A 80 17.97 -10.63 -3.54
CA SER A 80 18.60 -11.20 -2.35
C SER A 80 17.58 -11.51 -1.24
N ASP A 81 17.90 -12.48 -0.38
CA ASP A 81 17.14 -12.77 0.85
C ASP A 81 17.01 -11.51 1.74
N THR A 82 18.03 -10.66 1.77
CA THR A 82 18.02 -9.40 2.52
C THR A 82 16.99 -8.42 1.93
N SER A 83 16.95 -8.26 0.61
CA SER A 83 15.93 -7.44 -0.06
C SER A 83 14.52 -7.98 0.21
N ALA A 84 14.37 -9.31 0.27
CA ALA A 84 13.08 -9.94 0.48
C ALA A 84 12.59 -9.65 1.90
N TRP A 85 13.48 -9.84 2.88
CA TRP A 85 13.22 -9.49 4.26
C TRP A 85 12.79 -8.04 4.42
N VAL A 86 13.51 -7.11 3.79
CA VAL A 86 13.21 -5.66 3.86
C VAL A 86 11.86 -5.36 3.23
N LEU A 87 11.57 -5.87 2.03
CA LEU A 87 10.30 -5.63 1.33
C LEU A 87 9.09 -6.19 2.10
N LEU A 88 9.20 -7.42 2.61
CA LEU A 88 8.13 -8.03 3.42
C LEU A 88 7.95 -7.30 4.77
N SER A 89 9.03 -6.79 5.35
CA SER A 89 8.95 -5.92 6.53
C SER A 89 8.24 -4.60 6.23
N ILE A 90 8.53 -3.96 5.08
CA ILE A 90 7.84 -2.74 4.65
C ILE A 90 6.35 -3.01 4.42
N ASN A 91 5.99 -4.12 3.76
CA ASN A 91 4.60 -4.54 3.60
C ASN A 91 3.90 -4.74 4.95
N SER A 92 4.62 -5.33 5.91
CA SER A 92 4.13 -5.50 7.28
C SER A 92 3.90 -4.16 7.99
N VAL A 93 4.76 -3.16 7.76
CA VAL A 93 4.54 -1.79 8.24
C VAL A 93 3.27 -1.21 7.64
N PHE A 94 3.06 -1.33 6.31
CA PHE A 94 1.84 -0.81 5.69
C PHE A 94 0.57 -1.45 6.25
N THR A 95 0.53 -2.78 6.37
CA THR A 95 -0.62 -3.49 6.97
C THR A 95 -0.84 -3.08 8.43
N ALA A 96 0.23 -2.94 9.22
CA ALA A 96 0.13 -2.49 10.60
C ALA A 96 -0.37 -1.05 10.71
N LEU A 97 0.07 -0.13 9.83
CA LEU A 97 -0.38 1.26 9.81
C LEU A 97 -1.84 1.39 9.41
N THR A 98 -2.37 0.49 8.56
CA THR A 98 -3.80 0.47 8.15
C THR A 98 -4.76 0.34 9.34
N CYS A 99 -4.30 -0.23 10.45
CA CYS A 99 -5.02 -0.21 11.73
C CYS A 99 -5.50 1.20 12.15
N ILE A 100 -4.68 2.22 11.91
CA ILE A 100 -4.92 3.60 12.37
C ILE A 100 -6.13 4.20 11.65
N PRO A 101 -6.18 4.31 10.31
CA PRO A 101 -7.34 4.83 9.62
C PRO A 101 -8.59 3.98 9.87
N ILE A 102 -8.48 2.65 9.98
CA ILE A 102 -9.63 1.79 10.35
C ILE A 102 -10.23 2.21 11.69
N PHE A 103 -9.38 2.36 12.72
CA PHE A 103 -9.81 2.82 14.04
C PHE A 103 -10.47 4.21 13.95
N LEU A 104 -9.82 5.16 13.28
CA LEU A 104 -10.30 6.54 13.20
C LEU A 104 -11.63 6.67 12.42
N ILE A 105 -11.81 5.88 11.37
CA ILE A 105 -13.06 5.79 10.60
C ILE A 105 -14.17 5.26 11.51
N ALA A 106 -13.97 4.09 12.11
CA ALA A 106 -14.98 3.45 12.95
C ALA A 106 -15.31 4.28 14.19
N ARG A 107 -14.33 4.96 14.80
CA ARG A 107 -14.54 5.86 15.94
C ARG A 107 -15.47 7.02 15.56
N ARG A 108 -15.29 7.57 14.35
CA ARG A 108 -16.11 8.67 13.84
C ARG A 108 -17.54 8.24 13.50
N THR A 109 -17.75 7.02 13.03
CA THR A 109 -19.05 6.59 12.47
C THR A 109 -19.87 5.69 13.39
N MET A 110 -19.21 4.92 14.26
CA MET A 110 -19.81 3.83 15.04
C MET A 110 -19.41 3.84 16.53
N GLY A 111 -18.56 4.77 16.95
CA GLY A 111 -18.14 4.95 18.34
C GLY A 111 -16.91 4.11 18.75
N GLU A 112 -16.43 4.35 19.96
CA GLU A 112 -15.12 3.86 20.46
C GLU A 112 -15.02 2.34 20.50
N LYS A 113 -16.08 1.66 20.97
CA LYS A 113 -16.08 0.20 21.13
C LYS A 113 -15.93 -0.52 19.79
N VAL A 114 -16.65 -0.05 18.76
CA VAL A 114 -16.55 -0.61 17.41
C VAL A 114 -15.18 -0.30 16.82
N ALA A 115 -14.66 0.92 17.03
CA ALA A 115 -13.32 1.29 16.57
C ALA A 115 -12.22 0.37 17.10
N PHE A 116 -12.24 0.12 18.41
CA PHE A 116 -11.29 -0.76 19.08
C PHE A 116 -11.31 -2.16 18.45
N TRP A 117 -12.48 -2.79 18.35
CA TRP A 117 -12.58 -4.15 17.82
C TRP A 117 -12.30 -4.24 16.32
N SER A 118 -12.76 -3.29 15.50
CA SER A 118 -12.48 -3.29 14.05
C SER A 118 -10.98 -3.24 13.77
N ALA A 119 -10.25 -2.43 14.53
CA ALA A 119 -8.82 -2.28 14.35
C ALA A 119 -8.05 -3.52 14.84
N TRP A 120 -8.50 -4.15 15.93
CA TRP A 120 -7.94 -5.41 16.43
C TRP A 120 -8.21 -6.60 15.51
N ILE A 121 -9.41 -6.68 14.93
CA ILE A 121 -9.78 -7.69 13.94
C ILE A 121 -8.84 -7.57 12.73
N TRP A 122 -8.64 -6.36 12.19
CA TRP A 122 -7.68 -6.15 11.11
C TRP A 122 -6.25 -6.55 11.50
N ALA A 123 -5.79 -6.11 12.68
CA ALA A 123 -4.43 -6.35 13.17
C ALA A 123 -4.08 -7.85 13.31
N LEU A 124 -5.08 -8.69 13.56
CA LEU A 124 -4.93 -10.13 13.77
C LEU A 124 -5.55 -10.95 12.63
N LEU A 125 -5.99 -10.32 11.54
CA LEU A 125 -6.64 -11.00 10.43
C LEU A 125 -5.62 -11.84 9.66
N PRO A 126 -5.72 -13.19 9.63
CA PRO A 126 -4.73 -14.03 8.96
C PRO A 126 -4.60 -13.72 7.47
N TYR A 127 -5.71 -13.33 6.83
CA TYR A 127 -5.72 -12.93 5.43
C TYR A 127 -4.87 -11.67 5.17
N ALA A 128 -4.97 -10.64 6.02
CA ALA A 128 -4.15 -9.44 5.89
C ALA A 128 -2.66 -9.74 6.17
N MET A 129 -2.39 -10.64 7.12
CA MET A 129 -1.04 -11.10 7.41
C MET A 129 -0.42 -11.82 6.22
N TYR A 130 -1.15 -12.76 5.60
CA TYR A 130 -0.69 -13.56 4.46
C TYR A 130 -0.08 -12.69 3.35
N TRP A 131 -0.81 -11.66 2.90
CA TRP A 131 -0.35 -10.76 1.86
C TRP A 131 0.89 -9.96 2.26
N SER A 132 1.00 -9.58 3.53
CA SER A 132 2.14 -8.79 3.99
C SER A 132 3.44 -9.58 4.15
N VAL A 133 3.35 -10.88 4.43
CA VAL A 133 4.52 -11.69 4.77
C VAL A 133 4.98 -12.62 3.65
N HIS A 134 4.19 -12.82 2.59
CA HIS A 134 4.56 -13.66 1.44
C HIS A 134 4.67 -12.92 0.11
N TRP A 135 3.94 -11.81 -0.05
CA TRP A 135 3.63 -11.28 -1.37
C TRP A 135 4.27 -9.91 -1.56
N VAL A 136 5.27 -9.83 -2.45
CA VAL A 136 5.95 -8.57 -2.80
C VAL A 136 5.16 -7.86 -3.88
N TRP A 137 4.16 -7.07 -3.48
CA TRP A 137 3.25 -6.33 -4.37
C TRP A 137 2.54 -5.19 -3.61
N ASP A 138 1.79 -4.35 -4.32
CA ASP A 138 1.08 -3.20 -3.74
C ASP A 138 -0.10 -3.56 -2.80
N THR A 139 -0.43 -4.85 -2.66
CA THR A 139 -1.59 -5.39 -1.91
C THR A 139 -1.72 -4.93 -0.45
N THR A 140 -0.62 -4.50 0.18
CA THR A 140 -0.63 -3.95 1.56
C THR A 140 -0.64 -2.43 1.61
N LEU A 141 -0.10 -1.77 0.59
CA LEU A 141 -0.08 -0.33 0.47
C LEU A 141 -1.43 0.22 -0.01
N ALA A 142 -2.08 -0.46 -0.96
CA ALA A 142 -3.40 -0.11 -1.48
C ALA A 142 -4.46 0.05 -0.37
N PRO A 143 -4.67 -0.90 0.57
CA PRO A 143 -5.65 -0.72 1.64
C PRO A 143 -5.28 0.40 2.63
N LEU A 144 -3.98 0.64 2.89
CA LEU A 144 -3.55 1.78 3.68
C LEU A 144 -3.96 3.09 3.01
N LEU A 145 -3.63 3.26 1.73
CA LEU A 145 -3.97 4.45 0.97
C LEU A 145 -5.49 4.64 0.85
N LEU A 146 -6.23 3.57 0.56
CA LEU A 146 -7.69 3.64 0.42
C LEU A 146 -8.38 4.04 1.72
N SER A 147 -7.93 3.47 2.84
CA SER A 147 -8.49 3.79 4.16
C SER A 147 -8.12 5.23 4.59
N LEU A 148 -6.92 5.73 4.26
CA LEU A 148 -6.57 7.13 4.45
C LEU A 148 -7.43 8.06 3.60
N VAL A 149 -7.63 7.74 2.31
CA VAL A 149 -8.53 8.49 1.42
C VAL A 149 -9.93 8.52 2.00
N PHE A 150 -10.49 7.38 2.39
CA PHE A 150 -11.82 7.29 2.98
C PHE A 150 -11.94 8.14 4.25
N PHE A 151 -10.93 8.08 5.12
CA PHE A 151 -10.88 8.91 6.33
C PHE A 151 -10.83 10.41 6.02
N VAL A 152 -10.01 10.83 5.05
CA VAL A 152 -9.95 12.22 4.59
C VAL A 152 -11.27 12.63 3.96
N THR A 153 -11.91 11.77 3.17
CA THR A 153 -13.26 12.00 2.64
C THR A 153 -14.23 12.33 3.76
N LEU A 154 -14.28 11.52 4.83
CA LEU A 154 -15.16 11.79 5.97
C LEU A 154 -14.83 13.11 6.69
N LYS A 155 -13.59 13.58 6.64
CA LYS A 155 -13.19 14.87 7.24
C LYS A 155 -13.46 16.08 6.35
N LEU A 156 -13.55 15.90 5.02
CA LEU A 156 -13.80 16.99 4.08
C LEU A 156 -15.03 17.83 4.44
N GLU A 157 -16.08 17.20 5.00
CA GLU A 157 -17.31 17.91 5.39
C GLU A 157 -17.11 18.97 6.47
N ASN A 158 -16.04 18.85 7.27
CA ASN A 158 -15.73 19.75 8.38
C ASN A 158 -14.53 20.65 8.06
N TRP A 159 -13.91 20.49 6.90
CA TRP A 159 -12.72 21.25 6.57
C TRP A 159 -13.09 22.64 6.04
N PRO A 160 -12.61 23.72 6.70
CA PRO A 160 -13.09 25.07 6.41
C PRO A 160 -12.55 25.62 5.08
N ASP A 161 -11.43 25.09 4.58
CA ASP A 161 -10.69 25.66 3.45
C ASP A 161 -10.47 24.64 2.31
N TRP A 162 -9.83 25.11 1.24
CA TRP A 162 -9.49 24.36 0.02
C TRP A 162 -8.35 23.37 0.24
N LYS A 163 -7.54 23.53 1.29
CA LYS A 163 -6.42 22.62 1.63
C LYS A 163 -6.91 21.19 1.75
N GLY A 164 -8.17 21.03 2.15
CA GLY A 164 -8.74 19.71 2.23
C GLY A 164 -8.88 18.99 0.90
N TRP A 165 -9.29 19.72 -0.12
CA TRP A 165 -9.35 19.22 -1.49
C TRP A 165 -7.97 18.93 -2.05
N VAL A 166 -6.95 19.70 -1.66
CA VAL A 166 -5.55 19.42 -2.02
C VAL A 166 -5.09 18.10 -1.43
N LEU A 167 -5.29 17.87 -0.13
CA LEU A 167 -4.89 16.59 0.47
C LEU A 167 -5.66 15.43 -0.16
N PHE A 168 -6.95 15.61 -0.40
CA PHE A 168 -7.78 14.61 -1.07
C PHE A 168 -7.28 14.29 -2.49
N GLY A 169 -7.00 15.31 -3.30
CA GLY A 169 -6.46 15.16 -4.65
C GLY A 169 -5.06 14.55 -4.67
N LEU A 170 -4.18 14.97 -3.75
CA LEU A 170 -2.84 14.41 -3.59
C LEU A 170 -2.90 12.91 -3.25
N LEU A 171 -3.72 12.54 -2.26
CA LEU A 171 -3.90 11.13 -1.88
C LEU A 171 -4.44 10.31 -3.04
N TRP A 172 -5.42 10.83 -3.79
CA TRP A 172 -5.93 10.15 -4.98
C TRP A 172 -4.89 10.04 -6.10
N GLY A 173 -4.03 11.04 -6.29
CA GLY A 173 -2.89 10.97 -7.19
C GLY A 173 -1.92 9.85 -6.81
N ILE A 174 -1.57 9.76 -5.52
CA ILE A 174 -0.73 8.66 -4.99
C ILE A 174 -1.43 7.31 -5.18
N CYS A 175 -2.74 7.22 -4.95
CA CYS A 175 -3.51 6.01 -5.22
C CYS A 175 -3.43 5.60 -6.69
N GLY A 176 -3.57 6.54 -7.64
CA GLY A 176 -3.44 6.27 -9.07
C GLY A 176 -2.05 5.74 -9.46
N LEU A 177 -0.99 6.24 -8.81
CA LEU A 177 0.38 5.78 -9.02
C LEU A 177 0.69 4.44 -8.33
N CYS A 178 -0.11 4.04 -7.34
CA CYS A 178 0.01 2.78 -6.63
C CYS A 178 -0.82 1.67 -7.30
N ASN A 179 -2.10 1.94 -7.54
CA ASN A 179 -3.05 1.02 -8.13
C ASN A 179 -4.22 1.78 -8.78
N PRO A 180 -4.31 1.85 -10.12
CA PRO A 180 -5.33 2.63 -10.81
C PRO A 180 -6.75 2.09 -10.60
N SER A 181 -6.92 0.81 -10.21
CA SER A 181 -8.24 0.26 -9.92
C SER A 181 -8.94 1.00 -8.76
N MET A 182 -8.17 1.58 -7.84
CA MET A 182 -8.70 2.38 -6.73
C MET A 182 -9.43 3.64 -7.22
N LEU A 183 -9.06 4.20 -8.37
CA LEU A 183 -9.68 5.40 -8.93
C LEU A 183 -11.15 5.20 -9.29
N SER A 184 -11.62 3.95 -9.40
CA SER A 184 -13.05 3.63 -9.53
C SER A 184 -13.91 4.22 -8.41
N PHE A 185 -13.35 4.38 -7.21
CA PHE A 185 -14.05 4.96 -6.05
C PHE A 185 -13.92 6.51 -5.95
N LEU A 186 -13.05 7.12 -6.75
CA LEU A 186 -12.82 8.57 -6.77
C LEU A 186 -14.10 9.40 -7.04
N PRO A 187 -14.92 9.14 -8.08
CA PRO A 187 -16.10 9.95 -8.34
C PRO A 187 -17.11 9.89 -7.19
N PHE A 188 -17.30 8.72 -6.58
CA PHE A 188 -18.23 8.54 -5.48
C PHE A 188 -17.79 9.29 -4.22
N SER A 189 -16.52 9.15 -3.83
CA SER A 189 -15.98 9.85 -2.66
C SER A 189 -15.94 11.37 -2.85
N GLY A 190 -15.56 11.85 -4.05
CA GLY A 190 -15.53 13.27 -4.40
C GLY A 190 -16.92 13.91 -4.39
N LEU A 191 -17.90 13.28 -5.06
CA LEU A 191 -19.29 13.75 -5.09
C LEU A 191 -19.91 13.76 -3.69
N TRP A 192 -19.62 12.75 -2.87
CA TRP A 192 -20.08 12.71 -1.48
C TRP A 192 -19.51 13.87 -0.67
N GLY A 193 -18.19 14.10 -0.74
CA GLY A 193 -17.51 15.19 -0.02
C GLY A 193 -18.06 16.56 -0.42
N TRP A 194 -18.23 16.78 -1.72
CA TRP A 194 -18.81 18.00 -2.27
C TRP A 194 -20.26 18.23 -1.81
N ARG A 195 -21.11 17.19 -1.89
CA ARG A 195 -22.49 17.27 -1.44
C ARG A 195 -22.60 17.58 0.05
N ARG A 196 -21.71 17.03 0.88
CA ARG A 196 -21.67 17.26 2.33
C ARG A 196 -21.24 18.69 2.67
N ARG A 197 -20.22 19.22 1.99
CA ARG A 197 -19.77 20.63 2.17
C ARG A 197 -20.84 21.61 1.75
N ARG A 198 -21.50 21.39 0.60
CA ARG A 198 -22.64 22.21 0.14
C ARG A 198 -23.77 22.28 1.16
N LYS A 199 -24.13 21.16 1.80
CA LYS A 199 -25.15 21.13 2.86
C LYS A 199 -24.79 21.95 4.11
N ARG A 200 -23.50 22.26 4.29
CA ARG A 200 -22.98 23.02 5.43
C ARG A 200 -22.60 24.46 5.06
N ASN A 201 -22.96 24.92 3.86
CA ASN A 201 -22.59 26.23 3.32
C ASN A 201 -21.08 26.48 3.33
N LEU A 202 -20.27 25.42 3.26
CA LEU A 202 -18.83 25.52 3.09
C LEU A 202 -18.50 25.60 1.59
N PRO A 203 -17.48 26.38 1.20
CA PRO A 203 -17.00 26.45 -0.18
C PRO A 203 -16.49 25.09 -0.67
#